data_AF-A0A7W9G5Y9-F1
#
_entry.id   AF-A0A7W9G5Y9-F1
#
_cell.length_a   1.000
_cell.length_b   1.000
_cell.length_c   1.000
_cell.angle_alpha   90.00
_cell.angle_beta   90.00
_cell.angle_gamma   90.00
#
_symmetry.space_group_name_H-M   'P 1'
#
loop_
_entity.id
_entity.type
_entity.pdbx_description
1 polymer ?
#
loop_
_entity_poly.entity_id
_entity_poly.type
_entity_poly.pdbx_seq_one_letter_code
_entity_poly.pdbx_strand_id
1 'polypeptide(L)'
;MRQELGYKEKNGQFTKFGQWYADRVQDTQYRNGPWCDMFIAWAADRADLSQYVGEFAWTPSHAAWFMKQGAWTQKPEPGALVFFDWKGGKSYKGIDHVGIVEKVSGKKIHTIEANVDRIWLKRKTRETDKVVGYGIPRLVKASADKLGEIRSTERPFVPLPRVDSGQGSPLDVLGTPPALLTAMVLMTVVLSLRVTGRRRGTHRRLAWPWNAPTTEQEATPAPERVTIRAKAPEKTSHPRPAPPARPERTRVPAAAGTRPPTSTRRKPYEPG
;
A
#
# COMPACT_ATOMS: atom_id res chain seq x y z
N MET A 1 -4.91 18.49 -7.43
CA MET A 1 -4.54 18.34 -6.00
C MET A 1 -4.40 19.65 -5.20
N ARG A 2 -3.71 20.70 -5.67
CA ARG A 2 -3.46 21.92 -4.85
C ARG A 2 -4.75 22.66 -4.42
N GLN A 3 -5.81 22.56 -5.20
CA GLN A 3 -7.13 23.10 -4.89
C GLN A 3 -7.77 22.45 -3.65
N GLU A 4 -7.28 21.28 -3.23
CA GLU A 4 -7.76 20.55 -2.04
C GLU A 4 -7.03 20.96 -0.76
N LEU A 5 -6.04 21.86 -0.82
CA LEU A 5 -5.32 22.30 0.37
C LEU A 5 -6.26 22.97 1.37
N GLY A 6 -6.13 22.57 2.64
CA GLY A 6 -7.06 22.97 3.70
C GLY A 6 -8.23 22.01 3.89
N TYR A 7 -8.36 20.97 3.06
CA TYR A 7 -9.37 19.92 3.28
C TYR A 7 -9.18 19.28 4.66
N LYS A 8 -10.30 19.16 5.39
CA LYS A 8 -10.40 18.51 6.70
C LYS A 8 -11.31 17.31 6.58
N GLU A 9 -10.92 16.18 7.17
CA GLU A 9 -11.83 15.04 7.28
C GLU A 9 -13.10 15.39 8.07
N LYS A 10 -14.19 14.71 7.75
CA LYS A 10 -15.47 14.81 8.46
C LYS A 10 -15.50 13.81 9.61
N ASN A 11 -16.58 13.85 10.40
CA ASN A 11 -16.77 12.93 11.51
C ASN A 11 -16.58 11.45 11.10
N GLY A 12 -15.94 10.69 11.99
CA GLY A 12 -15.65 9.27 11.75
C GLY A 12 -14.57 9.02 10.69
N GLN A 13 -13.62 9.94 10.49
CA GLN A 13 -12.54 9.86 9.49
C GLN A 13 -13.03 9.85 8.03
N PHE A 14 -14.27 10.26 7.78
CA PHE A 14 -14.81 10.25 6.42
C PHE A 14 -14.13 11.32 5.55
N THR A 15 -13.68 10.91 4.36
CA THR A 15 -13.20 11.83 3.33
C THR A 15 -13.77 11.47 1.95
N LYS A 16 -13.87 12.46 1.06
CA LYS A 16 -14.21 12.17 -0.35
C LYS A 16 -13.15 11.30 -1.05
N PHE A 17 -11.91 11.34 -0.58
CA PHE A 17 -10.80 10.55 -1.11
C PHE A 17 -10.94 9.08 -0.69
N GLY A 18 -11.21 8.83 0.59
CA GLY A 18 -11.49 7.48 1.11
C GLY A 18 -12.76 6.88 0.51
N GLN A 19 -13.84 7.67 0.36
CA GLN A 19 -15.04 7.25 -0.36
C GLN A 19 -14.74 6.84 -1.80
N TRP A 20 -14.06 7.70 -2.56
CA TRP A 20 -13.69 7.41 -3.95
C TRP A 20 -12.82 6.16 -4.06
N TYR A 21 -11.86 5.98 -3.14
CA TYR A 21 -11.00 4.81 -3.14
C TYR A 21 -11.80 3.54 -2.85
N ALA A 22 -12.66 3.58 -1.83
CA ALA A 22 -13.56 2.49 -1.48
C ALA A 22 -14.45 2.07 -2.64
N ASP A 23 -15.02 3.03 -3.37
CA ASP A 23 -15.85 2.76 -4.56
C ASP A 23 -15.01 2.13 -5.69
N ARG A 24 -13.78 2.62 -5.90
CA ARG A 24 -12.88 2.13 -6.94
C ARG A 24 -12.44 0.68 -6.71
N VAL A 25 -12.12 0.32 -5.47
CA VAL A 25 -11.69 -1.05 -5.11
C VAL A 25 -12.83 -1.95 -4.64
N GLN A 26 -14.06 -1.42 -4.62
CA GLN A 26 -15.27 -2.09 -4.13
C GLN A 26 -15.15 -2.63 -2.70
N ASP A 27 -14.54 -1.85 -1.82
CA ASP A 27 -14.38 -2.21 -0.42
C ASP A 27 -14.64 -1.02 0.51
N THR A 28 -15.79 -1.09 1.19
CA THR A 28 -16.29 -0.03 2.06
C THR A 28 -15.40 0.26 3.26
N GLN A 29 -14.50 -0.66 3.65
CA GLN A 29 -13.61 -0.44 4.79
C GLN A 29 -12.71 0.79 4.62
N TYR A 30 -12.37 1.14 3.38
CA TYR A 30 -11.50 2.27 3.07
C TYR A 30 -12.19 3.64 3.17
N ARG A 31 -13.53 3.68 3.25
CA ARG A 31 -14.31 4.92 3.33
C ARG A 31 -13.93 5.78 4.56
N ASN A 32 -13.57 5.12 5.65
CA ASN A 32 -13.32 5.71 6.97
C ASN A 32 -11.93 5.36 7.52
N GLY A 33 -10.98 5.01 6.65
CA GLY A 33 -9.61 4.67 7.02
C GLY A 33 -8.61 5.84 6.95
N PRO A 34 -7.36 5.63 7.39
CA PRO A 34 -6.26 6.55 7.14
C PRO A 34 -6.11 6.82 5.64
N TRP A 35 -6.13 8.10 5.25
CA TRP A 35 -6.37 8.50 3.87
C TRP A 35 -5.17 9.19 3.20
N CYS A 36 -3.97 9.08 3.79
CA CYS A 36 -2.75 9.66 3.21
C CYS A 36 -2.48 9.12 1.80
N ASP A 37 -2.51 7.80 1.64
CA ASP A 37 -2.22 7.13 0.38
C ASP A 37 -3.41 7.15 -0.60
N MET A 38 -4.63 7.02 -0.07
CA MET A 38 -5.86 7.14 -0.86
C MET A 38 -5.99 8.50 -1.54
N PHE A 39 -5.55 9.57 -0.88
CA PHE A 39 -5.47 10.89 -1.49
C PHE A 39 -4.45 10.93 -2.64
N ILE A 40 -3.30 10.28 -2.50
CA ILE A 40 -2.30 10.22 -3.57
C ILE A 40 -2.84 9.45 -4.78
N ALA A 41 -3.50 8.31 -4.55
CA ALA A 41 -4.18 7.54 -5.59
C ALA A 41 -5.25 8.40 -6.31
N TRP A 42 -6.09 9.12 -5.56
CA TRP A 42 -7.07 10.05 -6.13
C TRP A 42 -6.40 11.17 -6.93
N ALA A 43 -5.33 11.76 -6.41
CA ALA A 43 -4.64 12.85 -7.07
C ALA A 43 -3.96 12.39 -8.38
N ALA A 44 -3.41 11.17 -8.39
CA ALA A 44 -2.82 10.55 -9.56
C ALA A 44 -3.88 10.26 -10.62
N ASP A 45 -5.04 9.71 -10.24
CA ASP A 45 -6.15 9.46 -11.15
C ASP A 45 -6.65 10.76 -11.81
N ARG A 46 -6.85 11.83 -11.03
CA ARG A 46 -7.25 13.14 -11.56
C ARG A 46 -6.24 13.77 -12.50
N ALA A 47 -5.00 13.30 -12.49
CA ALA A 47 -3.92 13.77 -13.36
C ALA A 47 -3.60 12.79 -14.49
N ASP A 48 -4.32 11.67 -14.62
CA ASP A 48 -4.01 10.57 -15.54
C ASP A 48 -2.59 9.99 -15.35
N LEU A 49 -2.17 9.88 -14.09
CA LEU A 49 -0.85 9.39 -13.68
C LEU A 49 -0.90 8.09 -12.87
N SER A 50 -2.07 7.46 -12.71
CA SER A 50 -2.24 6.25 -11.90
C SER A 50 -1.26 5.13 -12.26
N GLN A 51 -0.96 4.93 -13.54
CA GLN A 51 -0.01 3.91 -13.99
C GLN A 51 1.45 4.13 -13.53
N TYR A 52 1.82 5.38 -13.22
CA TYR A 52 3.19 5.76 -12.83
C TYR A 52 3.33 6.03 -11.32
N VAL A 53 2.21 6.30 -10.65
CA VAL A 53 2.15 6.54 -9.21
C VAL A 53 1.70 5.29 -8.46
N GLY A 54 0.75 4.54 -9.02
CA GLY A 54 0.08 3.43 -8.37
C GLY A 54 -1.15 3.86 -7.56
N GLU A 55 -1.91 2.87 -7.11
CA GLU A 55 -3.17 3.05 -6.38
C GLU A 55 -3.12 2.23 -5.09
N PHE A 56 -2.87 2.90 -3.97
CA PHE A 56 -2.63 2.24 -2.69
C PHE A 56 -3.42 2.90 -1.55
N ALA A 57 -3.70 2.11 -0.52
CA ALA A 57 -4.17 2.56 0.79
C ALA A 57 -3.17 2.24 1.92
N TRP A 58 -2.17 1.40 1.67
CA TRP A 58 -1.19 0.95 2.66
C TRP A 58 0.24 1.30 2.22
N THR A 59 0.89 2.15 3.02
CA THR A 59 2.14 2.82 2.68
C THR A 59 3.35 1.89 2.49
N PRO A 60 3.53 0.78 3.25
CA PRO A 60 4.60 -0.17 2.99
C PRO A 60 4.48 -0.87 1.64
N SER A 61 3.26 -1.24 1.21
CA SER A 61 3.03 -1.83 -0.12
C SER A 61 3.37 -0.83 -1.23
N HIS A 62 3.01 0.44 -1.05
CA HIS A 62 3.32 1.47 -2.03
C HIS A 62 4.83 1.69 -2.18
N ALA A 63 5.57 1.74 -1.06
CA ALA A 63 7.03 1.81 -1.09
C ALA A 63 7.66 0.58 -1.76
N ALA A 64 7.20 -0.62 -1.41
CA ALA A 64 7.67 -1.86 -2.03
C ALA A 64 7.39 -1.90 -3.54
N TRP A 65 6.28 -1.32 -3.99
CA TRP A 65 5.98 -1.18 -5.41
C TRP A 65 7.00 -0.30 -6.13
N PHE A 66 7.33 0.89 -5.62
CA PHE A 66 8.38 1.72 -6.23
C PHE A 66 9.74 1.03 -6.26
N MET A 67 10.09 0.27 -5.21
CA MET A 67 11.31 -0.54 -5.21
C MET A 67 11.30 -1.57 -6.33
N LYS A 68 10.17 -2.28 -6.54
CA LYS A 68 9.99 -3.24 -7.63
C LYS A 68 10.08 -2.59 -9.00
N GLN A 69 9.59 -1.35 -9.14
CA GLN A 69 9.69 -0.59 -10.39
C GLN A 69 11.10 -0.03 -10.66
N GLY A 70 12.07 -0.23 -9.77
CA GLY A 70 13.40 0.40 -9.89
C GLY A 70 13.36 1.93 -9.74
N ALA A 71 12.32 2.45 -9.08
CA ALA A 71 12.04 3.88 -8.96
C ALA A 71 12.10 4.35 -7.49
N TRP A 72 12.88 3.67 -6.65
CA TRP A 72 13.10 4.02 -5.25
C TRP A 72 14.48 4.67 -5.05
N THR A 73 14.55 5.74 -4.27
CA THR A 73 15.79 6.48 -4.00
C THR A 73 15.85 7.06 -2.59
N GLN A 74 17.04 7.48 -2.18
CA GLN A 74 17.29 8.22 -0.93
C GLN A 74 17.39 9.74 -1.16
N LYS A 75 17.37 10.20 -2.42
CA LYS A 75 17.51 11.61 -2.76
C LYS A 75 16.14 12.24 -3.03
N PRO A 76 15.75 13.31 -2.31
CA PRO A 76 14.48 14.00 -2.58
C PRO A 76 14.55 14.76 -3.91
N GLU A 77 13.41 14.83 -4.59
CA GLU A 77 13.19 15.73 -5.72
C GLU A 77 11.72 16.18 -5.78
N PRO A 78 11.42 17.35 -6.37
CA PRO A 78 10.04 17.76 -6.61
C PRO A 78 9.27 16.71 -7.43
N GLY A 79 8.05 16.41 -7.00
CA GLY A 79 7.19 15.39 -7.60
C GLY A 79 7.40 13.98 -7.05
N ALA A 80 8.45 13.74 -6.26
CA ALA A 80 8.63 12.46 -5.57
C ALA A 80 7.57 12.24 -4.49
N LEU A 81 7.23 10.97 -4.24
CA LEU A 81 6.50 10.56 -3.06
C LEU A 81 7.52 10.29 -1.95
N VAL A 82 7.38 10.98 -0.83
CA VAL A 82 8.23 10.79 0.35
C VAL A 82 7.53 9.87 1.35
N PHE A 83 8.25 8.89 1.87
CA PHE A 83 7.75 7.93 2.84
C PHE A 83 8.46 8.08 4.19
N PHE A 84 7.68 8.11 5.27
CA PHE A 84 8.17 8.37 6.62
C PHE A 84 7.90 7.20 7.57
N ASP A 85 8.83 7.00 8.49
CA ASP A 85 8.68 6.16 9.69
C ASP A 85 8.86 7.07 10.91
N TRP A 86 7.82 7.23 11.71
CA TRP A 86 7.81 8.16 12.84
C TRP A 86 8.69 7.70 13.99
N LYS A 87 8.90 6.39 14.13
CA LYS A 87 9.89 5.82 15.05
C LYS A 87 11.31 6.10 14.59
N GLY A 88 11.50 6.48 13.33
CA GLY A 88 12.79 6.81 12.73
C GLY A 88 13.53 5.60 12.19
N GLY A 89 12.85 4.46 12.02
CA GLY A 89 13.39 3.32 11.32
C GLY A 89 13.67 3.63 9.84
N LYS A 90 14.41 2.73 9.20
CA LYS A 90 14.79 2.81 7.77
C LYS A 90 14.27 1.64 6.94
N SER A 91 13.41 0.83 7.53
CA SER A 91 12.76 -0.29 6.86
C SER A 91 11.48 0.21 6.19
N TYR A 92 11.25 -0.17 4.93
CA TYR A 92 9.98 0.13 4.25
C TYR A 92 8.77 -0.48 4.95
N LYS A 93 8.97 -1.57 5.71
CA LYS A 93 7.92 -2.22 6.49
C LYS A 93 7.44 -1.36 7.67
N GLY A 94 8.27 -0.42 8.13
CA GLY A 94 7.97 0.49 9.23
C GLY A 94 7.37 1.83 8.80
N ILE A 95 7.06 2.00 7.51
CA ILE A 95 6.50 3.26 7.01
C ILE A 95 5.11 3.49 7.60
N ASP A 96 4.92 4.66 8.19
CA ASP A 96 3.67 5.11 8.79
C ASP A 96 2.91 6.09 7.89
N HIS A 97 3.61 6.80 6.99
CA HIS A 97 3.02 7.92 6.25
C HIS A 97 3.69 8.19 4.91
N VAL A 98 2.95 8.83 4.03
CA VAL A 98 3.39 9.25 2.70
C VAL A 98 2.93 10.68 2.40
N GLY A 99 3.75 11.41 1.65
CA GLY A 99 3.43 12.74 1.14
C GLY A 99 4.04 12.99 -0.24
N ILE A 100 3.73 14.14 -0.83
CA ILE A 100 4.30 14.55 -2.12
C ILE A 100 5.30 15.67 -1.89
N VAL A 101 6.53 15.54 -2.38
CA VAL A 101 7.54 16.60 -2.32
C VAL A 101 7.17 17.69 -3.34
N GLU A 102 6.84 18.89 -2.85
CA GLU A 102 6.58 20.07 -3.68
C GLU A 102 7.88 20.82 -4.02
N LYS A 103 8.81 20.90 -3.06
CA LYS A 103 10.09 21.60 -3.21
C LYS A 103 11.15 21.02 -2.26
N VAL A 104 12.42 21.08 -2.68
CA VAL A 104 13.59 20.81 -1.83
C VAL A 104 14.33 22.12 -1.55
N SER A 105 14.71 22.38 -0.30
CA SER A 105 15.42 23.59 0.11
C SER A 105 16.51 23.25 1.11
N GLY A 106 17.75 23.13 0.63
CA GLY A 106 18.88 22.67 1.45
C GLY A 106 18.62 21.25 1.95
N LYS A 107 18.62 21.08 3.28
CA LYS A 107 18.34 19.79 3.94
C LYS A 107 16.86 19.55 4.25
N LYS A 108 15.98 20.49 3.91
CA LYS A 108 14.54 20.39 4.18
C LYS A 108 13.76 20.07 2.91
N ILE A 109 12.64 19.38 3.09
CA ILE A 109 11.65 19.18 2.05
C ILE A 109 10.36 19.91 2.41
N HIS A 110 9.73 20.50 1.40
CA HIS A 110 8.38 21.05 1.49
C HIS A 110 7.43 20.09 0.81
N THR A 111 6.40 19.68 1.52
CA THR A 111 5.53 18.58 1.13
C THR A 111 4.07 19.00 1.11
N ILE A 112 3.26 18.30 0.32
CA ILE A 112 1.80 18.28 0.42
C ILE A 112 1.42 16.92 1.01
N GLU A 113 0.76 16.92 2.17
CA GLU A 113 0.47 15.72 2.95
C GLU A 113 -1.01 15.67 3.33
N ALA A 114 -1.68 14.56 3.01
CA ALA A 114 -3.04 14.23 3.42
C ALA A 114 -3.03 13.43 4.72
N ASN A 115 -4.10 13.51 5.52
CA ASN A 115 -4.18 12.87 6.84
C ASN A 115 -3.04 13.26 7.80
N VAL A 116 -2.43 14.44 7.58
CA VAL A 116 -1.41 14.99 8.47
C VAL A 116 -2.04 15.71 9.65
N ASP A 117 -1.36 15.69 10.79
CA ASP A 117 -1.91 16.16 12.07
C ASP A 117 -3.29 15.51 12.34
N ARG A 118 -3.37 14.22 11.96
CA ARG A 118 -4.51 13.30 12.00
C ARG A 118 -5.70 13.61 11.08
N ILE A 119 -5.92 14.87 10.68
CA ILE A 119 -7.23 15.25 10.10
C ILE A 119 -7.14 16.14 8.86
N TRP A 120 -5.94 16.58 8.45
CA TRP A 120 -5.78 17.64 7.45
C TRP A 120 -5.07 17.18 6.18
N LEU A 121 -5.39 17.86 5.07
CA LEU A 121 -4.55 17.96 3.88
C LEU A 121 -3.91 19.35 3.84
N LYS A 122 -2.60 19.42 4.00
CA LYS A 122 -1.89 20.70 4.00
C LYS A 122 -0.42 20.58 3.63
N ARG A 123 0.23 21.73 3.52
CA ARG A 123 1.67 21.81 3.35
C ARG A 123 2.39 21.58 4.69
N LYS A 124 3.55 20.92 4.63
CA LYS A 124 4.49 20.82 5.74
C LYS A 124 5.90 21.14 5.25
N THR A 125 6.73 21.61 6.16
CA THR A 125 8.19 21.63 5.98
C THR A 125 8.73 20.55 6.90
N ARG A 126 9.53 19.62 6.36
CA ARG A 126 10.04 18.46 7.08
C ARG A 126 11.57 18.44 7.04
N GLU A 127 12.17 18.06 8.16
CA GLU A 127 13.52 17.51 8.19
C GLU A 127 13.49 16.08 7.60
N THR A 128 14.65 15.57 7.17
CA THR A 128 14.74 14.27 6.50
C THR A 128 15.13 13.11 7.43
N ASP A 129 15.26 13.34 8.73
CA ASP A 129 15.69 12.34 9.72
C ASP A 129 14.70 11.17 9.86
N LYS A 130 13.40 11.43 9.67
CA LYS A 130 12.32 10.41 9.68
C LYS A 130 11.97 9.84 8.31
N VAL A 131 12.67 10.24 7.26
CA VAL A 131 12.43 9.71 5.92
C VAL A 131 13.05 8.31 5.79
N VAL A 132 12.27 7.39 5.23
CA VAL A 132 12.70 6.03 4.86
C VAL A 132 13.23 6.01 3.42
N GLY A 133 12.58 6.77 2.53
CA GLY A 133 13.03 6.99 1.16
C GLY A 133 11.95 7.64 0.31
N TYR A 134 12.19 7.67 -1.00
CA TYR A 134 11.36 8.36 -1.98
C TYR A 134 11.02 7.44 -3.16
N GLY A 135 9.76 7.43 -3.55
CA GLY A 135 9.28 6.85 -4.80
C GLY A 135 9.21 7.90 -5.89
N ILE A 136 9.71 7.58 -7.10
CA ILE A 136 9.87 8.54 -8.19
C ILE A 136 8.97 8.17 -9.39
N PRO A 137 7.75 8.73 -9.50
CA PRO A 137 6.84 8.41 -10.60
C PRO A 137 7.42 8.62 -12.00
N ARG A 138 8.22 9.67 -12.20
CA ARG A 138 8.84 9.94 -13.51
C ARG A 138 9.80 8.84 -13.98
N LEU A 139 10.42 8.08 -13.06
CA LEU A 139 11.29 6.96 -13.41
C LEU A 139 10.47 5.73 -13.82
N VAL A 140 9.30 5.52 -13.19
CA VAL A 140 8.34 4.50 -13.63
C VAL A 140 7.87 4.82 -15.04
N LYS A 141 7.49 6.08 -15.30
CA LYS A 141 7.10 6.54 -16.64
C LYS A 141 8.21 6.34 -17.67
N ALA A 142 9.43 6.81 -17.39
CA ALA A 142 10.55 6.67 -18.32
C ALA A 142 10.85 5.20 -18.67
N SER A 143 10.72 4.30 -17.68
CA SER A 143 10.90 2.86 -17.89
C SER A 143 9.78 2.26 -18.75
N ALA A 144 8.53 2.67 -18.53
CA ALA A 144 7.39 2.26 -19.35
C ALA A 144 7.51 2.75 -20.81
N ASP A 145 7.89 4.01 -21.01
CA ASP A 145 8.11 4.60 -22.33
C ASP A 145 9.19 3.82 -23.09
N LYS A 146 10.33 3.52 -22.44
CA LYS A 146 11.42 2.73 -23.02
C LYS A 146 10.97 1.33 -23.43
N LEU A 147 10.15 0.66 -22.60
CA LEU A 147 9.59 -0.65 -22.94
C LEU A 147 8.61 -0.57 -24.13
N GLY A 148 7.84 0.52 -24.22
CA GLY A 148 6.97 0.78 -25.37
C GLY A 148 7.75 0.96 -26.67
N GLU A 149 8.89 1.66 -26.61
CA GLU A 149 9.79 1.85 -27.75
C GLU A 149 10.41 0.53 -28.24
N ILE A 150 10.89 -0.30 -27.31
CA ILE A 150 11.44 -1.64 -27.63
C ILE A 150 10.36 -2.50 -28.31
N ARG A 151 9.16 -2.57 -27.73
CA ARG A 151 8.05 -3.35 -28.32
C ARG A 151 7.62 -2.83 -29.69
N SER A 152 7.72 -1.51 -29.92
CA SER A 152 7.37 -0.91 -31.19
C SER A 152 8.40 -1.18 -32.29
N THR A 153 9.67 -1.38 -31.92
CA THR A 153 10.74 -1.76 -32.85
C THR A 153 10.77 -3.26 -33.13
N GLU A 154 10.24 -4.10 -32.23
CA GLU A 154 10.07 -5.56 -32.39
C GLU A 154 8.86 -6.00 -33.25
N ARG A 155 8.39 -5.19 -34.22
CA ARG A 155 7.29 -5.60 -35.11
C ARG A 155 7.61 -6.97 -35.77
N PRO A 156 6.65 -7.92 -35.83
CA PRO A 156 6.90 -9.20 -36.48
C PRO A 156 7.34 -8.97 -37.92
N PHE A 157 8.40 -9.65 -38.33
CA PHE A 157 8.69 -9.84 -39.75
C PHE A 157 7.43 -10.40 -40.39
N VAL A 158 6.71 -9.58 -41.18
CA VAL A 158 5.62 -10.08 -42.02
C VAL A 158 6.32 -10.92 -43.09
N PRO A 159 6.17 -12.26 -43.10
CA PRO A 159 6.75 -13.05 -44.16
C PRO A 159 6.18 -12.54 -45.48
N LEU A 160 7.05 -12.28 -46.46
CA LEU A 160 6.60 -11.97 -47.82
C LEU A 160 5.60 -13.07 -48.25
N PRO A 161 4.51 -12.73 -48.99
CA PRO A 161 3.63 -13.73 -49.54
C PRO A 161 4.48 -14.73 -50.32
N ARG A 162 4.52 -15.98 -49.86
CA ARG A 162 5.19 -17.04 -50.61
C ARG A 162 4.42 -17.17 -51.92
N VAL A 163 5.07 -16.83 -53.03
CA VAL A 163 4.53 -17.11 -54.36
C VAL A 163 4.44 -18.63 -54.44
N ASP A 164 3.22 -19.14 -54.45
CA ASP A 164 2.94 -20.56 -54.59
C ASP A 164 3.34 -20.95 -56.02
N SER A 165 4.57 -21.43 -56.18
CA SER A 165 5.00 -22.06 -57.41
C SER A 165 4.41 -23.45 -57.39
N GLY A 166 3.20 -23.55 -57.95
CA GLY A 166 2.49 -24.81 -58.13
C GLY A 166 3.36 -25.78 -58.91
N GLN A 167 3.96 -26.73 -58.19
CA GLN A 167 4.46 -28.00 -58.69
C GLN A 167 4.62 -28.93 -57.48
N GLY A 168 3.51 -29.55 -57.07
CA GLY A 168 3.52 -30.63 -56.09
C GLY A 168 4.28 -31.81 -56.67
N SER A 169 5.42 -32.14 -56.08
CA SER A 169 6.10 -33.41 -56.37
C SER A 169 5.32 -34.54 -55.70
N PRO A 170 5.10 -35.68 -56.36
CA PRO A 170 4.34 -36.81 -55.80
C PRO A 170 5.00 -37.46 -54.58
N LEU A 171 6.22 -37.04 -54.20
CA LEU A 171 6.94 -37.53 -53.02
C LEU A 171 6.67 -36.71 -51.75
N ASP A 172 6.01 -35.55 -51.84
CA ASP A 172 5.70 -34.72 -50.66
C ASP A 172 4.57 -35.29 -49.79
N VAL A 173 3.81 -36.27 -50.30
CA VAL A 173 2.72 -36.91 -49.55
C VAL A 173 3.24 -37.89 -48.48
N LEU A 174 4.42 -38.49 -48.68
CA LEU A 174 4.99 -39.47 -47.74
C LEU A 174 5.92 -38.86 -46.67
N GLY A 175 6.28 -37.58 -46.80
CA GLY A 175 7.26 -36.91 -45.92
C GLY A 175 6.67 -35.94 -44.89
N THR A 176 5.35 -35.74 -44.85
CA THR A 176 4.74 -34.79 -43.92
C THR A 176 4.56 -35.38 -42.50
N PRO A 177 4.77 -34.58 -41.43
CA PRO A 177 4.56 -35.00 -40.05
C PRO A 177 3.22 -35.73 -39.77
N PRO A 178 2.07 -35.34 -40.36
CA PRO A 178 0.80 -36.04 -40.17
C PRO A 178 0.79 -37.45 -40.78
N ALA A 179 1.46 -37.72 -41.91
CA ALA A 179 1.49 -39.05 -42.52
C ALA A 179 2.22 -40.06 -41.62
N LEU A 180 3.34 -39.65 -41.03
CA LEU A 180 4.08 -40.45 -40.04
C LEU A 180 3.26 -40.70 -38.77
N LEU A 181 2.51 -39.71 -38.29
CA LEU A 181 1.61 -39.87 -37.16
C LEU A 181 0.48 -40.87 -37.46
N THR A 182 -0.12 -40.81 -38.66
CA THR A 182 -1.17 -41.78 -39.04
C THR A 182 -0.63 -43.22 -39.12
N ALA A 183 0.59 -43.41 -39.63
CA ALA A 183 1.24 -44.71 -39.65
C ALA A 183 1.57 -45.23 -38.24
N MET A 184 2.07 -44.38 -37.34
CA MET A 184 2.35 -44.73 -35.93
C MET A 184 1.08 -45.06 -35.14
N VAL A 185 -0.02 -44.34 -35.38
CA VAL A 185 -1.31 -44.62 -34.73
C VAL A 185 -1.88 -45.96 -35.22
N LEU A 186 -1.78 -46.28 -36.51
CA LEU A 186 -2.21 -47.58 -37.01
C LEU A 186 -1.39 -48.74 -36.41
N MET A 187 -0.07 -48.57 -36.30
CA MET A 187 0.83 -49.58 -35.73
C MET A 187 0.55 -49.83 -34.24
N THR A 188 0.29 -48.78 -33.47
CA THR A 188 -0.03 -48.88 -32.03
C THR A 188 -1.40 -49.51 -31.76
N VAL A 189 -2.40 -49.26 -32.62
CA VAL A 189 -3.73 -49.90 -32.52
C VAL A 189 -3.65 -51.41 -32.84
N VAL A 190 -2.90 -51.81 -33.87
CA VAL A 190 -2.70 -53.23 -34.21
C VAL A 190 -1.92 -53.96 -33.12
N LEU A 191 -0.93 -53.32 -32.49
CA LEU A 191 -0.19 -53.89 -31.37
C LEU A 191 -1.06 -54.02 -30.11
N SER A 192 -1.95 -53.05 -29.86
CA SER A 192 -2.87 -53.07 -28.71
C SER A 192 -3.95 -54.15 -28.82
N LEU A 193 -4.44 -54.42 -30.03
CA LEU A 193 -5.40 -55.50 -30.30
C LEU A 193 -4.79 -56.90 -30.15
N ARG A 194 -3.46 -57.04 -30.24
CA ARG A 194 -2.76 -58.31 -29.94
C ARG A 194 -2.48 -58.53 -28.45
N VAL A 195 -2.54 -57.47 -27.62
CA VAL A 195 -2.19 -57.54 -26.18
C VAL A 195 -3.42 -57.74 -25.29
N THR A 196 -4.63 -57.48 -25.76
CA THR A 196 -5.88 -57.70 -24.99
C THR A 196 -6.33 -59.16 -24.91
N GLY A 197 -5.51 -60.11 -25.38
CA GLY A 197 -5.76 -61.54 -25.33
C GLY A 197 -5.12 -62.27 -24.14
N ARG A 198 -5.22 -61.79 -22.89
CA ARG A 198 -4.97 -62.64 -21.70
C ARG A 198 -5.68 -62.13 -20.42
N ARG A 199 -6.24 -63.08 -19.68
CA ARG A 199 -7.28 -62.99 -18.63
C ARG A 199 -6.87 -62.43 -17.26
N ARG A 200 -7.88 -61.85 -16.58
CA ARG A 200 -8.39 -61.97 -15.17
C ARG A 200 -7.46 -61.84 -13.94
N GLY A 201 -7.96 -61.08 -12.93
CA GLY A 201 -7.85 -61.37 -11.48
C GLY A 201 -7.70 -60.12 -10.58
N THR A 202 -8.76 -59.54 -10.02
CA THR A 202 -9.29 -59.67 -8.62
C THR A 202 -8.85 -58.60 -7.61
N HIS A 203 -9.87 -57.96 -6.99
CA HIS A 203 -10.02 -57.09 -5.81
C HIS A 203 -8.83 -56.93 -4.82
N ARG A 204 -8.63 -55.79 -4.13
CA ARG A 204 -9.49 -55.29 -3.02
C ARG A 204 -9.11 -53.87 -2.56
N ARG A 205 -10.11 -53.06 -2.17
CA ARG A 205 -9.97 -51.82 -1.36
C ARG A 205 -9.56 -52.15 0.07
N LEU A 206 -8.78 -51.25 0.70
CA LEU A 206 -8.69 -51.13 2.16
C LEU A 206 -8.52 -49.65 2.54
N ALA A 207 -9.43 -49.17 3.38
CA ALA A 207 -9.33 -47.97 4.20
C ALA A 207 -9.15 -48.42 5.65
N TRP A 208 -8.30 -47.77 6.45
CA TRP A 208 -8.28 -47.98 7.91
C TRP A 208 -7.49 -46.88 8.68
N PRO A 209 -7.54 -46.79 10.04
CA PRO A 209 -8.21 -45.69 10.74
C PRO A 209 -7.35 -45.03 11.84
N TRP A 210 -8.02 -44.18 12.63
CA TRP A 210 -7.66 -43.59 13.92
C TRP A 210 -7.25 -44.57 15.04
N ASN A 211 -6.32 -44.14 15.92
CA ASN A 211 -6.48 -43.89 17.38
C ASN A 211 -5.14 -43.96 18.15
N ALA A 212 -4.99 -43.07 19.15
CA ALA A 212 -3.92 -43.04 20.16
C ALA A 212 -4.09 -44.12 21.24
N PRO A 213 -3.04 -44.43 22.04
CA PRO A 213 -3.09 -44.03 23.47
C PRO A 213 -1.72 -43.67 24.14
N THR A 214 -1.86 -43.01 25.30
CA THR A 214 -0.94 -42.68 26.44
C THR A 214 -0.14 -43.93 26.93
N THR A 215 1.06 -43.93 27.54
CA THR A 215 1.68 -43.13 28.65
C THR A 215 3.17 -43.52 28.83
N GLU A 216 3.96 -42.61 29.45
CA GLU A 216 5.14 -42.83 30.34
C GLU A 216 6.54 -43.22 29.78
N GLN A 217 7.50 -42.28 29.87
CA GLN A 217 8.80 -42.51 30.55
C GLN A 217 9.59 -41.20 30.82
N GLU A 218 9.67 -40.86 32.11
CA GLU A 218 10.82 -40.46 32.94
C GLU A 218 11.76 -39.25 32.60
N ALA A 219 12.28 -38.70 33.70
CA ALA A 219 12.72 -37.33 33.92
C ALA A 219 14.21 -37.03 33.67
N THR A 220 14.53 -35.75 33.46
CA THR A 220 15.86 -35.16 33.76
C THR A 220 15.67 -33.69 34.16
N PRO A 221 16.33 -33.18 35.23
CA PRO A 221 15.93 -31.92 35.87
C PRO A 221 16.47 -30.66 35.18
N ALA A 222 15.68 -29.59 35.26
CA ALA A 222 16.03 -28.23 34.86
C ALA A 222 16.74 -27.47 36.00
N PRO A 223 17.64 -26.50 35.71
CA PRO A 223 18.39 -25.79 36.72
C PRO A 223 17.56 -24.78 37.52
N GLU A 224 17.90 -24.74 38.81
CA GLU A 224 17.36 -23.97 39.92
C GLU A 224 17.43 -22.45 39.68
N ARG A 225 16.27 -21.77 39.76
CA ARG A 225 16.17 -20.31 39.74
C ARG A 225 16.00 -19.82 41.17
N VAL A 226 17.04 -19.19 41.69
CA VAL A 226 17.09 -18.49 42.98
C VAL A 226 15.98 -17.43 43.03
N THR A 227 14.95 -17.65 43.86
CA THR A 227 13.95 -16.65 44.23
C THR A 227 14.43 -15.84 45.43
N ILE A 228 14.85 -14.59 45.18
CA ILE A 228 15.01 -13.58 46.23
C ILE A 228 13.60 -13.11 46.64
N ARG A 229 13.23 -13.42 47.88
CA ARG A 229 11.97 -13.03 48.52
C ARG A 229 12.07 -11.57 48.98
N ALA A 230 11.56 -10.63 48.18
CA ALA A 230 11.32 -9.26 48.61
C ALA A 230 9.97 -9.18 49.34
N LYS A 231 10.02 -8.74 50.60
CA LYS A 231 8.88 -8.56 51.51
C LYS A 231 8.11 -7.29 51.10
N ALA A 232 6.81 -7.41 50.85
CA ALA A 232 5.93 -6.29 50.56
C ALA A 232 5.76 -5.40 51.81
N PRO A 233 5.80 -4.05 51.68
CA PRO A 233 5.35 -3.17 52.75
C PRO A 233 3.85 -2.88 52.65
N GLU A 234 3.29 -2.83 53.85
CA GLU A 234 1.92 -2.64 54.27
C GLU A 234 1.34 -1.27 53.84
N LYS A 235 0.06 -1.26 53.47
CA LYS A 235 -0.70 -0.05 53.10
C LYS A 235 -0.98 0.78 54.36
N THR A 236 -0.25 1.87 54.53
CA THR A 236 -0.64 2.96 55.43
C THR A 236 -1.31 4.08 54.62
N SER A 237 -2.56 4.35 54.95
CA SER A 237 -3.36 5.46 54.44
C SER A 237 -2.94 6.76 55.14
N HIS A 238 -2.33 7.67 54.38
CA HIS A 238 -2.17 9.07 54.80
C HIS A 238 -3.09 9.99 53.97
N PRO A 239 -3.78 10.94 54.61
CA PRO A 239 -4.75 11.81 53.95
C PRO A 239 -4.05 12.80 53.01
N ARG A 240 -4.70 13.02 51.86
CA ARG A 240 -4.31 13.96 50.82
C ARG A 240 -4.26 15.40 51.36
N PRO A 241 -3.17 16.16 51.15
CA PRO A 241 -3.14 17.57 51.54
C PRO A 241 -4.11 18.37 50.66
N ALA A 242 -4.85 19.27 51.29
CA ALA A 242 -5.81 20.16 50.65
C ALA A 242 -5.10 21.08 49.62
N PRO A 243 -5.77 21.44 48.51
CA PRO A 243 -5.21 22.40 47.55
C PRO A 243 -5.06 23.79 48.19
N PRO A 244 -4.02 24.56 47.84
CA PRO A 244 -3.84 25.91 48.38
C PRO A 244 -5.01 26.82 47.94
N ALA A 245 -5.47 27.65 48.89
CA ALA A 245 -6.54 28.60 48.71
C ALA A 245 -6.22 29.60 47.58
N ARG A 246 -7.24 29.87 46.76
CA ARG A 246 -7.24 30.89 45.71
C ARG A 246 -7.04 32.27 46.35
N PRO A 247 -6.15 33.15 45.85
CA PRO A 247 -6.08 34.50 46.38
C PRO A 247 -7.38 35.25 46.11
N GLU A 248 -7.89 35.85 47.17
CA GLU A 248 -9.10 36.64 47.26
C GLU A 248 -9.02 37.83 46.30
N ARG A 249 -10.02 37.97 45.41
CA ARG A 249 -10.17 39.17 44.58
C ARG A 249 -10.62 40.30 45.48
N THR A 250 -9.72 41.22 45.80
CA THR A 250 -10.09 42.50 46.40
C THR A 250 -11.04 43.23 45.46
N ARG A 251 -12.28 43.41 45.92
CA ARG A 251 -13.32 44.21 45.28
C ARG A 251 -12.93 45.68 45.44
N VAL A 252 -12.54 46.33 44.35
CA VAL A 252 -12.43 47.79 44.30
C VAL A 252 -13.85 48.36 44.19
N PRO A 253 -14.27 49.31 45.05
CA PRO A 253 -15.60 49.89 44.98
C PRO A 253 -15.77 50.77 43.74
N ALA A 254 -17.00 50.74 43.19
CA ALA A 254 -17.42 51.51 42.03
C ALA A 254 -17.46 53.01 42.36
N ALA A 255 -16.75 53.80 41.56
CA ALA A 255 -16.96 55.25 41.47
C ALA A 255 -17.91 55.56 40.32
N ALA A 256 -18.98 56.27 40.63
CA ALA A 256 -19.96 56.80 39.70
C ALA A 256 -19.36 57.95 38.86
N GLY A 257 -19.70 58.02 37.57
CA GLY A 257 -19.36 59.18 36.75
C GLY A 257 -19.51 59.01 35.24
N THR A 258 -20.72 59.30 34.75
CA THR A 258 -21.02 60.03 33.50
C THR A 258 -20.80 59.36 32.11
N ARG A 259 -21.92 59.11 31.40
CA ARG A 259 -22.09 58.90 29.94
C ARG A 259 -22.55 60.23 29.28
N PRO A 260 -22.63 60.40 27.93
CA PRO A 260 -21.94 59.81 26.76
C PRO A 260 -21.45 60.94 25.78
N PRO A 261 -21.17 60.75 24.45
CA PRO A 261 -22.19 60.41 23.44
C PRO A 261 -21.77 59.33 22.41
N THR A 262 -22.81 58.85 21.75
CA THR A 262 -22.92 57.71 20.82
C THR A 262 -22.23 57.97 19.47
N SER A 263 -21.33 57.09 19.04
CA SER A 263 -20.83 57.08 17.66
C SER A 263 -21.61 56.07 16.81
N THR A 264 -22.13 56.56 15.68
CA THR A 264 -22.90 55.81 14.70
C THR A 264 -22.01 54.88 13.89
N ARG A 265 -22.40 53.60 13.84
CA ARG A 265 -21.76 52.51 13.09
C ARG A 265 -22.12 52.63 11.61
N ARG A 266 -21.17 52.99 10.74
CA ARG A 266 -21.27 52.78 9.28
C ARG A 266 -20.81 51.36 8.93
N LYS A 267 -21.59 50.66 8.10
CA LYS A 267 -21.19 49.44 7.37
C LYS A 267 -20.63 49.85 6.00
N PRO A 268 -19.55 49.22 5.49
CA PRO A 268 -19.19 49.33 4.08
C PRO A 268 -19.35 48.02 3.29
N TYR A 269 -20.06 48.17 2.16
CA TYR A 269 -19.75 47.70 0.80
C TYR A 269 -20.47 46.48 0.18
N GLU A 270 -21.24 46.81 -0.87
CA GLU A 270 -21.61 46.08 -2.10
C GLU A 270 -22.12 47.17 -3.11
N PRO A 271 -22.16 46.93 -4.43
CA PRO A 271 -21.16 47.45 -5.38
C PRO A 271 -21.67 48.57 -6.32
N GLY A 272 -20.71 49.25 -6.96
CA GLY A 272 -20.87 50.17 -8.09
C GLY A 272 -19.51 50.47 -8.69
#